data_AF-A0A9D4RWN0-F1
#
_entry.id   AF-A0A9D4RWN0-F1
#
_cell.length_a   1.000
_cell.length_b   1.000
_cell.length_c   1.000
_cell.angle_alpha   90.00
_cell.angle_beta   90.00
_cell.angle_gamma   90.00
#
_symmetry.space_group_name_H-M   'P 1'
#
loop_
_entity.id
_entity.type
_entity.pdbx_description
1 polymer ?
#
loop_
_entity_poly.entity_id
_entity_poly.type
_entity_poly.pdbx_seq_one_letter_code
_entity_poly.pdbx_strand_id
1 'polypeptide(L)'
;MDSTEKRLHTLEEVERKVSSFESELKKLWLVVDDRNRKLGDQVAKVEEKTESIDFALNQVNSKVSELEKQRNNLQDEIVYLQSQSMRNNLVFSGIPETRTGTFEDAEITLRSFLQEKMKLAKEEAA
;
A
#
# COMPACT_ATOMS: atom_id res chain seq x y z
N MET A 1 26.18 -29.94 -75.89
CA MET A 1 26.93 -29.50 -74.69
C MET A 1 27.76 -30.65 -74.18
N ASP A 2 29.08 -30.44 -74.16
CA ASP A 2 30.05 -31.35 -73.55
C ASP A 2 29.77 -31.47 -72.03
N SER A 3 30.16 -32.58 -71.40
CA SER A 3 29.97 -32.81 -69.96
C SER A 3 30.66 -31.73 -69.13
N THR A 4 31.77 -31.19 -69.62
CA THR A 4 32.53 -30.10 -68.98
C THR A 4 31.74 -28.81 -68.96
N GLU A 5 31.03 -28.53 -70.06
CA GLU A 5 30.22 -27.32 -70.24
C GLU A 5 29.00 -27.30 -69.32
N LYS A 6 28.36 -28.46 -69.12
CA LYS A 6 27.28 -28.61 -68.14
C LYS A 6 27.77 -28.38 -66.71
N ARG A 7 28.95 -28.91 -66.36
CA ARG A 7 29.56 -28.72 -65.04
C ARG A 7 29.92 -27.26 -64.78
N LEU A 8 30.43 -26.56 -65.80
CA LEU A 8 30.73 -25.13 -65.71
C LEU A 8 29.47 -24.32 -65.43
N HIS A 9 28.39 -24.56 -66.18
CA HIS A 9 27.12 -23.85 -65.97
C HIS A 9 26.53 -24.10 -64.58
N THR A 10 26.59 -25.33 -64.07
CA THR A 10 26.15 -25.62 -62.70
C THR A 10 27.00 -24.91 -61.64
N LEU A 11 28.30 -24.72 -61.89
CA LEU A 11 29.19 -24.01 -60.98
C LEU A 11 28.86 -22.51 -60.94
N GLU A 12 28.59 -21.89 -62.09
CA GLU A 12 28.12 -20.49 -62.19
C GLU A 12 26.78 -20.27 -61.48
N GLU A 13 25.87 -21.25 -61.54
CA GLU A 13 24.61 -21.18 -60.80
C GLU A 13 24.82 -21.25 -59.28
N VAL A 14 25.72 -22.14 -58.82
CA VAL A 14 26.10 -22.25 -57.41
C VAL A 14 26.75 -20.96 -56.92
N GLU A 15 27.69 -20.39 -57.67
CA GLU A 15 28.36 -19.12 -57.33
C GLU A 15 27.36 -17.98 -57.16
N ARG A 16 26.37 -17.87 -58.05
CA ARG A 16 25.29 -16.88 -57.92
C ARG A 16 24.45 -17.09 -56.67
N LYS A 17 24.09 -18.34 -56.35
CA LYS A 17 23.33 -18.66 -55.13
C LYS A 17 24.11 -18.33 -53.87
N VAL A 18 25.40 -18.68 -53.81
CA VAL A 18 26.29 -18.36 -52.69
C VAL A 18 26.39 -16.85 -52.50
N SER A 19 26.60 -16.10 -53.58
CA SER A 19 26.65 -14.63 -53.54
C SER A 19 25.35 -14.01 -53.03
N SER A 20 24.19 -14.58 -53.43
CA SER A 20 22.88 -14.17 -52.92
C SER A 20 22.74 -14.44 -51.42
N PHE A 21 23.12 -15.64 -50.97
CA PHE A 21 23.07 -16.00 -49.55
C PHE A 21 23.98 -15.13 -48.69
N GLU A 22 25.19 -14.82 -49.15
CA GLU A 22 26.08 -13.90 -48.43
C GLU A 22 25.46 -12.50 -48.27
N SER A 23 24.76 -12.01 -49.29
CA SER A 23 24.04 -10.73 -49.23
C SER A 23 22.90 -10.76 -48.20
N GLU A 24 22.11 -11.83 -48.21
CA GLU A 24 20.99 -12.00 -47.28
C GLU A 24 21.47 -12.19 -45.84
N LEU A 25 22.54 -12.95 -45.62
CA LEU A 25 23.15 -13.13 -44.30
C LEU A 25 23.66 -11.80 -43.73
N LYS A 26 24.31 -10.96 -44.55
CA LYS A 26 24.73 -9.61 -44.14
C LYS A 26 23.54 -8.74 -43.73
N LYS A 27 22.43 -8.78 -44.48
CA LYS A 27 21.21 -8.04 -44.13
C LYS A 27 20.61 -8.53 -42.82
N LEU A 28 20.51 -9.86 -42.64
CA LEU A 28 20.00 -10.46 -41.40
C LEU A 28 20.87 -10.07 -40.20
N TRP A 29 22.20 -10.10 -40.36
CA TRP A 29 23.12 -9.70 -39.30
C TRP A 29 22.90 -8.25 -38.86
N LEU A 30 22.75 -7.32 -39.81
CA LEU A 30 22.46 -5.92 -39.49
C LEU A 30 21.13 -5.74 -38.75
N VAL A 31 20.09 -6.48 -39.14
CA VAL A 31 18.79 -6.43 -38.45
C VAL A 31 18.89 -6.97 -37.03
N VAL A 32 19.64 -8.05 -36.83
CA VAL A 32 19.87 -8.63 -35.49
C VAL A 32 20.67 -7.66 -34.62
N ASP A 33 21.73 -7.05 -35.15
CA ASP A 33 22.54 -6.07 -34.42
C ASP A 33 21.72 -4.84 -34.00
N ASP A 34 20.94 -4.26 -34.93
CA ASP A 34 20.05 -3.12 -34.64
C ASP A 34 19.00 -3.48 -33.57
N ARG A 35 18.38 -4.66 -33.67
CA ARG A 35 17.42 -5.12 -32.67
C ARG A 35 18.06 -5.34 -31.31
N ASN A 36 19.24 -5.94 -31.25
CA ASN A 36 19.95 -6.16 -29.99
C ASN A 36 20.31 -4.84 -29.31
N ARG A 37 20.75 -3.82 -30.07
CA ARG A 37 21.00 -2.48 -29.52
C ARG A 37 19.72 -1.87 -28.95
N LYS A 38 18.62 -1.89 -29.70
CA LYS A 38 17.32 -1.35 -29.24
C LYS A 38 16.80 -2.06 -28.00
N LEU A 39 16.97 -3.39 -27.92
CA LEU A 39 16.60 -4.16 -26.74
C LEU A 39 17.48 -3.78 -25.55
N GLY A 40 18.78 -3.58 -25.74
CA GLY A 40 19.68 -3.09 -24.70
C GLY A 40 19.22 -1.75 -24.13
N ASP A 41 18.90 -0.78 -25.00
CA ASP A 41 18.40 0.54 -24.57
C ASP A 41 17.06 0.44 -23.83
N GLN A 42 16.16 -0.43 -24.29
CA GLN A 42 14.87 -0.66 -23.63
C GLN A 42 15.04 -1.30 -22.25
N VAL A 43 15.94 -2.28 -22.11
CA VAL A 43 16.26 -2.93 -20.84
C VAL A 43 16.81 -1.90 -19.86
N ALA A 44 17.81 -1.11 -20.26
CA ALA A 44 18.39 -0.07 -19.41
C ALA A 44 17.32 0.93 -18.90
N LYS A 45 16.40 1.35 -19.78
CA LYS A 45 15.30 2.24 -19.42
C LYS A 45 14.30 1.60 -18.45
N VAL A 46 14.07 0.30 -18.55
CA VAL A 46 13.20 -0.44 -17.63
C VAL A 46 13.87 -0.61 -16.27
N GLU A 47 15.18 -0.89 -16.25
CA GLU A 47 15.99 -0.98 -15.03
C GLU A 47 15.97 0.34 -14.26
N GLU A 48 16.26 1.47 -14.93
CA GLU A 48 16.20 2.82 -14.32
C GLU A 48 14.83 3.11 -13.69
N LYS A 49 13.74 2.78 -14.40
CA LYS A 49 12.38 2.94 -13.87
C LYS A 49 12.11 2.03 -12.68
N THR A 50 12.61 0.81 -12.70
CA THR A 50 12.45 -0.15 -11.62
C THR A 50 13.14 0.35 -10.36
N GLU A 51 14.38 0.84 -10.47
CA GLU A 51 15.13 1.43 -9.37
C GLU A 51 14.42 2.67 -8.80
N SER A 52 13.90 3.54 -9.68
CA SER A 52 13.16 4.74 -9.26
C SER A 52 11.88 4.39 -8.48
N ILE A 53 11.15 3.37 -8.95
CA ILE A 53 9.93 2.89 -8.27
C ILE A 53 10.28 2.26 -6.92
N ASP A 54 11.33 1.46 -6.84
CA ASP A 54 11.78 0.84 -5.59
C ASP A 54 12.13 1.91 -4.54
N PHE A 55 12.87 2.94 -4.96
CA PHE A 55 13.20 4.07 -4.09
C PHE A 55 11.93 4.81 -3.60
N ALA A 56 10.97 5.07 -4.48
CA ALA A 56 9.71 5.71 -4.11
C ALA A 56 8.89 4.84 -3.14
N LEU A 57 8.85 3.52 -3.38
CA LEU A 57 8.16 2.56 -2.54
C LEU A 57 8.75 2.51 -1.13
N ASN A 58 10.08 2.52 -1.01
CA ASN A 58 10.76 2.56 0.28
C ASN A 58 10.46 3.84 1.08
N GLN A 59 10.38 5.00 0.41
CA GLN A 59 9.97 6.25 1.06
C GLN A 59 8.52 6.21 1.55
N VAL A 60 7.61 5.70 0.72
CA VAL A 60 6.20 5.57 1.09
C VAL A 60 6.03 4.61 2.27
N ASN A 61 6.67 3.45 2.23
CA ASN A 61 6.62 2.48 3.34
C ASN A 61 7.16 3.05 4.65
N SER A 62 8.24 3.83 4.59
CA SER A 62 8.79 4.52 5.76
C SER A 62 7.79 5.52 6.34
N LYS A 63 7.11 6.27 5.48
CA LYS A 63 6.08 7.24 5.90
C LYS A 63 4.83 6.58 6.45
N VAL A 64 4.41 5.43 5.89
CA VAL A 64 3.30 4.63 6.41
C VAL A 64 3.61 4.15 7.82
N SER A 65 4.79 3.55 8.03
CA SER A 65 5.21 3.09 9.36
C SER A 65 5.20 4.20 10.41
N GLU A 66 5.68 5.40 10.04
CA GLU A 66 5.68 6.56 10.93
C GLU A 66 4.25 7.05 11.25
N LEU A 67 3.37 7.09 10.25
CA LEU A 67 1.96 7.46 10.46
C LEU A 67 1.22 6.45 11.35
N GLU A 68 1.49 5.15 11.20
CA GLU A 68 0.91 4.11 12.06
C GLU A 68 1.35 4.28 13.52
N LYS A 69 2.63 4.60 13.74
CA LYS A 69 3.17 4.90 15.07
C LYS A 69 2.50 6.14 15.67
N GLN A 70 2.38 7.23 14.90
CA GLN A 70 1.71 8.45 15.36
C GLN A 70 0.23 8.21 15.69
N ARG A 71 -0.47 7.43 14.85
CA ARG A 71 -1.86 7.03 15.12
C ARG A 71 -1.99 6.28 16.43
N ASN A 72 -1.12 5.31 16.69
CA ASN A 72 -1.14 4.53 17.94
C ASN A 72 -0.90 5.43 19.15
N ASN A 73 0.09 6.32 19.08
CA ASN A 73 0.36 7.27 20.15
C ASN A 73 -0.85 8.18 20.44
N LEU A 74 -1.50 8.70 19.39
CA LEU A 74 -2.70 9.52 19.54
C LEU A 74 -3.86 8.73 20.14
N GLN A 75 -4.02 7.46 19.76
CA GLN A 75 -5.05 6.59 20.34
C GLN A 75 -4.81 6.36 21.84
N ASP A 76 -3.56 6.11 22.23
CA ASP A 76 -3.19 5.95 23.64
C ASP A 76 -3.41 7.25 24.42
N GLU A 77 -3.07 8.40 23.84
CA GLU A 77 -3.30 9.72 24.43
C GLU A 77 -4.79 10.01 24.63
N ILE A 78 -5.64 9.68 23.65
CA ILE A 78 -7.09 9.82 23.78
C ILE A 78 -7.63 8.97 24.92
N VAL A 79 -7.23 7.69 25.00
CA VAL A 79 -7.67 6.79 26.06
C VAL A 79 -7.21 7.30 27.43
N TYR A 80 -5.98 7.77 27.52
CA TYR A 80 -5.43 8.36 28.73
C TYR A 80 -6.21 9.59 29.19
N LEU A 81 -6.45 10.54 28.28
CA LEU A 81 -7.21 11.77 28.57
C LEU A 81 -8.66 11.47 28.96
N GLN A 82 -9.33 10.54 28.28
CA GLN A 82 -10.68 10.10 28.64
C GLN A 82 -10.70 9.49 30.05
N SER A 83 -9.75 8.62 30.36
CA SER A 83 -9.63 8.01 31.68
C SER A 83 -9.40 9.05 32.77
N GLN A 84 -8.55 10.05 32.51
CA GLN A 84 -8.28 11.14 33.45
C GLN A 84 -9.52 12.04 33.64
N SER A 85 -10.22 12.38 32.55
CA SER A 85 -11.42 13.23 32.58
C SER A 85 -12.58 12.55 33.30
N MET A 86 -12.78 11.25 33.06
CA MET A 86 -13.86 10.47 33.69
C MET A 86 -13.49 9.96 35.10
N ARG A 87 -12.26 10.15 35.57
CA ARG A 87 -11.75 9.57 36.82
C ARG A 87 -12.65 9.84 38.03
N ASN A 88 -13.22 11.04 38.12
CA ASN A 88 -14.06 11.46 39.23
C ASN A 88 -15.56 11.25 38.95
N ASN A 89 -15.91 10.77 37.77
CA ASN A 89 -17.29 10.53 37.39
C ASN A 89 -17.71 9.15 37.89
N LEU A 90 -18.91 9.07 38.48
CA LEU A 90 -19.55 7.83 38.84
C LEU A 90 -20.70 7.56 37.86
N VAL A 91 -20.73 6.37 37.28
CA VAL A 91 -21.80 5.96 36.36
C VAL A 91 -22.81 5.14 37.14
N PHE A 92 -24.02 5.68 37.27
CA PHE A 92 -25.15 4.99 37.88
C PHE A 92 -26.04 4.40 36.80
N SER A 93 -26.36 3.12 36.92
CA SER A 93 -27.18 2.38 35.96
C SER A 93 -28.41 1.77 36.64
N GLY A 94 -29.47 1.52 35.86
CA GLY A 94 -30.72 0.95 36.37
C GLY A 94 -31.65 1.96 37.06
N ILE A 95 -31.46 3.26 36.84
CA ILE A 95 -32.38 4.31 37.30
C ILE A 95 -33.48 4.48 36.23
N PRO A 96 -34.78 4.35 36.58
CA PRO A 96 -35.87 4.55 35.63
C PRO A 96 -35.92 5.99 35.10
N GLU A 97 -36.17 6.15 33.80
CA GLU A 97 -36.31 7.48 33.18
C GLU A 97 -37.60 8.17 33.63
N THR A 98 -37.49 9.43 34.06
CA THR A 98 -38.62 10.32 34.36
C THR A 98 -38.94 11.23 33.17
N ARG A 99 -40.24 11.40 32.87
CA ARG A 99 -40.72 12.12 31.67
C ARG A 99 -40.48 13.64 31.68
N THR A 100 -40.20 14.20 32.85
CA THR A 100 -39.90 15.62 33.08
C THR A 100 -38.77 15.65 34.09
N GLY A 101 -37.53 15.67 33.62
CA GLY A 101 -36.36 15.74 34.50
C GLY A 101 -35.70 17.11 34.41
N THR A 102 -35.78 17.91 35.46
CA THR A 102 -34.81 19.00 35.66
C THR A 102 -33.52 18.44 36.28
N PHE A 103 -32.47 19.27 36.34
CA PHE A 103 -31.23 18.87 37.02
C PHE A 103 -31.46 18.59 38.52
N GLU A 104 -32.36 19.30 39.18
CA GLU A 104 -32.71 19.04 40.58
C GLU A 104 -33.37 17.66 40.76
N ASP A 105 -34.24 17.25 39.83
CA ASP A 105 -34.91 15.94 39.88
C ASP A 105 -33.90 14.78 39.77
N ALA A 106 -32.84 14.96 38.98
CA ALA A 106 -31.78 13.97 38.82
C ALA A 106 -30.97 13.79 40.11
N GLU A 107 -30.66 14.88 40.83
CA GLU A 107 -29.95 14.81 42.11
C GLU A 107 -30.81 14.11 43.17
N ILE A 108 -32.09 14.46 43.29
CA ILE A 108 -33.02 13.85 44.25
C ILE A 108 -33.18 12.36 43.99
N THR A 109 -33.34 11.98 42.72
CA THR A 109 -33.46 10.58 42.30
C THR A 109 -32.19 9.81 42.64
N LEU A 110 -31.01 10.40 42.37
CA LEU A 110 -29.73 9.78 42.68
C LEU A 110 -29.49 9.63 44.19
N ARG A 111 -29.80 10.65 45.00
CA ARG A 111 -29.72 10.56 46.47
C ARG A 111 -30.63 9.46 47.03
N SER A 112 -31.85 9.34 46.50
CA SER A 112 -32.80 8.31 46.91
C SER A 112 -32.30 6.91 46.55
N PHE A 113 -31.78 6.74 45.33
CA PHE A 113 -31.16 5.49 44.87
C PHE A 113 -29.98 5.07 45.75
N LEU A 114 -29.10 6.02 46.09
CA LEU A 114 -27.96 5.80 46.98
C LEU A 114 -28.40 5.40 48.40
N GLN A 115 -29.42 6.04 48.97
CA GLN A 115 -29.94 5.68 50.29
C GLN A 115 -30.55 4.27 50.29
N GLU A 116 -31.33 3.92 49.27
CA GLU A 116 -32.00 2.63 49.19
C GLU A 116 -31.02 1.47 48.94
N LYS A 117 -30.11 1.64 47.97
CA LYS A 117 -29.21 0.56 47.53
C LYS A 117 -27.91 0.48 48.32
N MET A 118 -27.34 1.61 48.75
CA MET A 118 -26.05 1.67 49.45
C MET A 118 -26.18 1.82 50.97
N LYS A 119 -27.41 2.00 51.49
CA LYS A 119 -27.67 2.22 52.94
C LYS A 119 -26.88 3.40 53.52
N LEU A 120 -26.62 4.42 52.72
CA LEU A 120 -25.97 5.64 53.19
C LEU A 120 -26.91 6.39 54.15
N ALA A 121 -26.38 6.81 55.30
CA ALA A 121 -27.12 7.57 56.29
C ALA A 121 -27.59 8.90 55.68
N LYS A 122 -28.81 9.33 56.01
CA LYS A 122 -29.26 10.69 55.70
C LYS A 122 -28.34 11.65 56.45
N GLU A 123 -27.73 12.60 55.75
CA GLU A 123 -27.13 13.76 56.41
C GLU A 123 -28.25 14.46 57.19
N GLU A 124 -28.21 14.36 58.51
CA GLU A 124 -28.99 15.23 59.37
C GLU A 124 -28.40 16.62 59.20
N ALA A 125 -29.16 17.50 58.55
CA ALA A 125 -28.81 18.91 58.42
C ALA A 125 -28.62 19.51 59.83
N ALA A 126 -27.41 19.97 60.12
CA ALA A 126 -27.10 20.82 61.26
C ALA A 126 -27.34 22.30 60.91
#